data_AF-A0A6G4X7I4-F1
#
_entry.id   AF-A0A6G4X7I4-F1
#
_cell.length_a   1.000
_cell.length_b   1.000
_cell.length_c   1.000
_cell.angle_alpha   90.00
_cell.angle_beta   90.00
_cell.angle_gamma   90.00
#
_symmetry.space_group_name_H-M   'P 1'
#
loop_
_entity.id
_entity.type
_entity.pdbx_description
1 polymer ?
#
loop_
_entity_poly.entity_id
_entity_poly.type
_entity_poly.pdbx_seq_one_letter_code
_entity_poly.pdbx_strand_id
1 'polypeptide(L)'
;MAGLSFPDEEREEAEGAARELHAELAEVGVVLDDIELRGPCHEIHHGTYKVSLGNLAPEEVRAFTEAVRKLKQKSHPGGTK
;
A
#
# COMPACT_ATOMS: atom_id res chain seq x y z
N MET A 1 -17.20 -17.81 22.74
CA MET A 1 -15.76 -17.54 22.90
C MET A 1 -15.45 -16.30 22.09
N ALA A 2 -15.27 -15.15 22.72
CA ALA A 2 -14.70 -13.98 22.05
C ALA A 2 -13.18 -14.16 22.12
N GLY A 3 -12.56 -14.50 21.00
CA GLY A 3 -11.10 -14.56 20.91
C GLY A 3 -10.55 -13.17 21.22
N LEU A 4 -9.59 -13.09 22.12
CA LEU A 4 -8.76 -11.90 22.28
C LEU A 4 -7.94 -11.79 21.00
N SER A 5 -8.46 -11.12 19.96
CA SER A 5 -7.64 -10.67 18.83
C SER A 5 -6.70 -9.63 19.41
N PHE A 6 -5.40 -9.92 19.43
CA PHE A 6 -4.43 -8.96 19.92
C PHE A 6 -4.28 -7.88 18.85
N PRO A 7 -4.41 -6.59 19.21
CA PRO A 7 -4.19 -5.47 18.28
C PRO A 7 -2.80 -5.53 17.61
N ASP A 8 -1.87 -6.30 18.15
CA ASP A 8 -0.51 -6.48 17.67
C ASP A 8 -0.41 -7.38 16.43
N GLU A 9 -1.24 -8.43 16.29
CA GLU A 9 -1.14 -9.35 15.14
C GLU A 9 -1.67 -8.68 13.86
N GLU A 10 -2.84 -8.06 13.92
CA GLU A 10 -3.41 -7.30 12.80
C GLU A 10 -2.55 -6.08 12.43
N ARG A 11 -1.86 -5.50 13.42
CA ARG A 11 -0.89 -4.43 13.19
C ARG A 11 0.37 -4.95 12.51
N GLU A 12 0.91 -6.07 12.98
CA GLU A 12 2.11 -6.69 12.41
C GLU A 12 1.87 -7.09 10.95
N GLU A 13 0.69 -7.63 10.64
CA GLU A 13 0.26 -7.91 9.26
C GLU A 13 0.23 -6.62 8.41
N ALA A 14 -0.35 -5.54 8.94
CA ALA A 14 -0.39 -4.25 8.26
C ALA A 14 1.01 -3.64 8.06
N GLU A 15 1.90 -3.76 9.05
CA GLU A 15 3.31 -3.35 8.95
C GLU A 15 4.07 -4.17 7.90
N GLY A 16 3.84 -5.48 7.84
CA GLY A 16 4.41 -6.37 6.83
C GLY A 16 4.00 -5.94 5.43
N ALA A 17 2.69 -5.78 5.20
CA ALA A 17 2.14 -5.35 3.92
C ALA A 17 2.64 -3.95 3.50
N ALA A 18 2.76 -3.02 4.45
CA ALA A 18 3.31 -1.69 4.20
C ALA A 18 4.79 -1.74 3.76
N ARG A 19 5.61 -2.57 4.40
CA ARG A 19 7.04 -2.73 4.05
C ARG A 19 7.22 -3.38 2.69
N GLU A 20 6.43 -4.41 2.39
CA GLU A 20 6.45 -5.07 1.08
C GLU A 20 6.08 -4.07 -0.02
N LEU A 21 4.99 -3.31 0.16
CA LEU A 21 4.60 -2.28 -0.78
C LEU A 21 5.69 -1.21 -0.95
N HIS A 22 6.31 -0.75 0.13
CA HIS A 22 7.41 0.22 0.06
C HIS A 22 8.58 -0.30 -0.79
N ALA A 23 8.98 -1.56 -0.59
CA ALA A 23 10.07 -2.17 -1.33
C ALA A 23 9.75 -2.25 -2.84
N GLU A 24 8.55 -2.71 -3.20
CA GLU A 24 8.11 -2.80 -4.60
C GLU A 24 8.03 -1.43 -5.27
N LEU A 25 7.61 -0.39 -4.53
CA LEU A 25 7.54 0.99 -5.05
C LEU A 25 8.93 1.57 -5.31
N ALA A 26 9.90 1.30 -4.43
CA ALA A 26 11.28 1.72 -4.60
C ALA A 26 11.90 1.12 -5.87
N GLU A 27 11.64 -0.17 -6.15
CA GLU A 27 12.11 -0.86 -7.36
C GLU A 27 11.59 -0.24 -8.66
N VAL A 28 10.39 0.36 -8.63
CA VAL A 28 9.82 1.06 -9.79
C VAL A 28 10.16 2.57 -9.84
N GLY A 29 11.05 3.03 -8.95
CA GLY A 29 11.57 4.39 -8.90
C GLY A 29 10.63 5.38 -8.21
N VAL A 30 9.70 4.89 -7.39
CA VAL A 30 8.79 5.71 -6.57
C VAL A 30 9.30 5.65 -5.14
N VAL A 31 9.87 6.75 -4.68
CA VAL A 31 10.26 6.90 -3.29
C VAL A 31 9.07 7.46 -2.53
N LEU A 32 8.77 6.88 -1.38
CA LEU A 32 7.76 7.39 -0.47
C LEU A 32 8.47 8.03 0.71
N ASP A 33 8.20 9.29 0.97
CA ASP A 33 8.73 9.98 2.16
C ASP A 33 8.07 9.44 3.45
N ASP A 34 6.81 9.05 3.39
CA ASP A 34 6.05 8.51 4.51
C ASP A 34 5.04 7.42 4.10
N ILE A 35 4.99 6.33 4.88
CA ILE A 35 3.87 5.40 4.93
C ILE A 35 3.28 5.44 6.33
N GLU A 36 1.98 5.74 6.41
CA GLU A 36 1.24 5.76 7.66
C GLU A 36 0.40 4.50 7.82
N LEU A 37 0.46 3.92 9.02
CA LEU A 37 -0.52 2.93 9.46
C LEU A 37 -1.57 3.61 10.34
N ARG A 38 -2.82 3.50 9.92
CA ARG A 38 -3.97 3.98 10.68
C ARG A 38 -4.68 2.79 11.28
N GLY A 39 -4.70 2.75 12.61
CA GLY A 39 -5.41 1.72 13.36
C GLY A 39 -6.93 1.79 13.16
N PRO A 40 -7.65 0.73 13.56
CA PRO A 40 -9.10 0.73 13.56
C PRO A 40 -9.63 1.89 14.41
N CYS A 41 -10.53 2.68 13.84
CA CYS A 41 -11.16 3.79 14.53
C CYS A 41 -12.68 3.58 14.57
N HIS A 42 -13.22 3.42 15.78
CA HIS A 42 -14.63 3.19 16.00
C HIS A 42 -15.50 4.40 15.62
N GLU A 43 -14.96 5.62 15.67
CA GLU A 43 -15.70 6.85 15.33
C GLU A 43 -15.88 7.04 13.82
N ILE A 44 -14.99 6.47 13.01
CA ILE A 44 -14.96 6.64 11.54
C ILE A 44 -15.40 5.34 10.83
N HIS A 45 -15.90 4.35 11.57
CA HIS A 45 -16.29 3.02 11.09
C HIS A 45 -15.20 2.31 10.25
N HIS A 46 -13.95 2.36 10.71
CA HIS A 46 -12.89 1.53 10.16
C HIS A 46 -12.54 0.42 11.17
N GLY A 47 -13.00 -0.80 10.88
CA GLY A 47 -12.81 -1.97 11.73
C GLY A 47 -11.48 -2.70 11.52
N THR A 48 -10.59 -2.19 10.68
CA THR A 48 -9.30 -2.81 10.35
C THR A 48 -8.20 -1.75 10.26
N TYR A 49 -6.94 -2.18 10.35
CA TYR A 49 -5.80 -1.33 10.00
C TYR A 49 -5.85 -0.92 8.53
N LYS A 50 -5.33 0.27 8.23
CA LYS A 50 -5.19 0.80 6.88
C LYS A 50 -3.76 1.30 6.64
N VAL A 51 -3.24 1.01 5.46
CA VAL A 51 -2.00 1.58 4.95
C VAL A 51 -2.34 2.81 4.10
N SER A 52 -1.82 3.97 4.49
CA SER A 52 -1.85 5.18 3.70
C SER A 52 -0.46 5.47 3.15
N LEU A 53 -0.34 5.53 1.84
CA LEU A 53 0.80 6.15 1.17
C LEU A 53 0.66 7.65 1.45
N GLY A 54 1.61 8.24 2.17
CA GLY A 54 1.43 9.54 2.81
C GLY A 54 1.38 10.72 1.83
N ASN A 55 2.17 11.76 2.09
CA ASN A 55 2.09 13.00 1.31
C ASN A 55 2.99 12.94 0.08
N LEU A 56 2.48 12.30 -0.97
CA LEU A 56 3.15 12.30 -2.27
C LEU A 56 3.16 13.69 -2.90
N ALA A 57 4.35 14.19 -3.24
CA ALA A 57 4.53 15.36 -4.08
C ALA A 57 4.00 15.10 -5.51
N PRO A 58 3.57 16.13 -6.26
CA PRO A 58 3.00 15.96 -7.60
C PRO A 58 3.91 15.19 -8.58
N GLU A 59 5.22 15.33 -8.48
CA GLU A 59 6.23 14.60 -9.23
C GLU A 59 6.25 13.10 -8.90
N GLU A 60 6.12 12.74 -7.62
CA GLU A 60 6.07 11.36 -7.14
C GLU A 60 4.77 10.69 -7.56
N VAL A 61 3.64 11.42 -7.51
CA VAL A 61 2.35 10.94 -8.05
C VAL A 61 2.46 10.63 -9.55
N ARG A 62 3.16 11.47 -10.31
CA ARG A 62 3.39 11.24 -11.76
C ARG A 62 4.28 10.01 -11.97
N ALA A 63 5.39 9.90 -11.25
CA ALA A 63 6.28 8.74 -11.32
C ALA A 63 5.53 7.44 -11.00
N PHE A 64 4.73 7.45 -9.93
CA PHE A 64 3.91 6.31 -9.53
C PHE A 64 2.86 5.94 -10.59
N THR A 65 2.18 6.93 -11.16
CA THR A 65 1.21 6.72 -12.24
C THR A 65 1.88 6.09 -13.48
N GLU A 66 3.08 6.54 -13.84
CA GLU A 66 3.83 5.96 -14.95
C GLU A 66 4.30 4.53 -14.67
N ALA A 67 4.78 4.25 -13.46
CA ALA A 67 5.16 2.91 -13.03
C ALA A 67 3.98 1.93 -13.15
N VAL A 68 2.81 2.31 -12.63
CA VAL A 68 1.57 1.50 -12.74
C VAL A 68 1.20 1.27 -14.20
N ARG A 69 1.31 2.29 -15.07
CA ARG A 69 1.05 2.12 -16.52
C ARG A 69 2.00 1.12 -17.17
N LYS A 70 3.29 1.16 -16.84
CA LYS A 70 4.29 0.22 -17.36
C LYS A 70 4.00 -1.22 -16.91
N LEU A 71 3.62 -1.40 -15.64
CA LEU A 71 3.20 -2.71 -15.12
C LEU A 71 1.97 -3.24 -15.86
N LYS A 72 0.93 -2.41 -16.05
CA LYS A 72 -0.27 -2.79 -16.82
C LYS A 72 0.05 -3.22 -18.26
N GLN A 73 1.07 -2.63 -18.88
CA GLN A 73 1.52 -3.00 -20.22
C GLN A 73 2.31 -4.32 -20.23
N LYS A 74 3.18 -4.55 -19.23
CA LYS A 74 3.89 -5.83 -19.05
C LYS A 74 2.94 -6.99 -18.76
N SER A 75 1.86 -6.75 -18.01
CA SER A 75 0.84 -7.77 -17.70
C SER A 75 -0.10 -8.09 -18.88
N HIS A 76 0.10 -7.49 -20.06
CA HIS A 76 -0.64 -7.82 -21.28
C HIS A 76 0.24 -8.55 -22.33
N PRO A 77 0.78 -9.76 -22.06
CA PRO A 77 1.36 -10.59 -23.09
C PRO A 77 0.24 -11.41 -23.76
N GLY A 78 -0.31 -10.92 -24.88
CA GLY A 78 -1.17 -11.73 -25.75
C GLY A 78 -2.59 -11.22 -25.93
N GLY A 79 -2.74 -10.13 -26.68
CA GLY A 79 -3.88 -10.00 -27.59
C GLY A 79 -3.56 -10.78 -28.85
N THR A 80 -3.90 -12.08 -28.89
CA THR A 80 -3.91 -12.85 -30.14
C THR A 80 -4.84 -12.18 -31.13
N LYS A 81 -4.29 -11.87 -32.31
CA LYS A 81 -5.04 -11.55 -33.53
C LYS A 81 -5.99 -12.69 -33.89
#